data_AF-A0A833W558-F1
#
_entry.id   AF-A0A833W558-F1
#
_cell.length_a   1.000
_cell.length_b   1.000
_cell.length_c   1.000
_cell.angle_alpha   90.00
_cell.angle_beta   90.00
_cell.angle_gamma   90.00
#
_symmetry.space_group_name_H-M   'P 1'
#
loop_
_entity.id
_entity.type
_entity.pdbx_description
1 polymer ?
#
loop_
_entity_poly.entity_id
_entity_poly.type
_entity_poly.pdbx_seq_one_letter_code
_entity_poly.pdbx_strand_id
1 'polypeptide(L)'
;MLEQVYQSGFISLLYSVGPRPLQLCEKREDRGSIRRVLDEDVQSSVVELLAGNLAHTWLRIPFGAHEQQQESLLASALHIRLRHLILALKNLDQHVSLEVHVADDRSIRRRFCFSTFQKSSAVHSQLALLPLQLDSGWN
;
A
#
# COMPACT_ATOMS: atom_id res chain seq x y z
N MET A 1 8.79 -10.92 -7.85
CA MET A 1 9.14 -11.29 -6.46
C MET A 1 8.54 -12.63 -5.99
N LEU A 2 7.22 -12.86 -6.10
CA LEU A 2 6.56 -14.07 -5.55
C LEU A 2 6.01 -15.04 -6.62
N GLU A 3 6.52 -14.95 -7.84
CA GLU A 3 5.99 -15.72 -8.98
C GLU A 3 6.10 -17.24 -8.78
N GLN A 4 7.24 -17.70 -8.27
CA GLN A 4 7.55 -19.11 -8.03
C GLN A 4 7.16 -19.58 -6.62
N VAL A 5 6.60 -18.70 -5.79
CA VAL A 5 6.18 -19.05 -4.43
C VAL A 5 4.81 -19.70 -4.47
N TYR A 6 4.62 -20.77 -3.69
CA TYR A 6 3.29 -21.36 -3.50
C TYR A 6 2.38 -20.38 -2.74
N GLN A 7 1.23 -20.06 -3.30
CA GLN A 7 0.32 -19.04 -2.76
C GLN A 7 -0.99 -19.71 -2.31
N SER A 8 -1.04 -20.12 -1.04
CA SER A 8 -2.24 -20.63 -0.37
C SER A 8 -2.44 -19.93 0.97
N GLY A 9 -3.68 -19.72 1.38
CA GLY A 9 -3.98 -19.03 2.64
C GLY A 9 -3.66 -17.54 2.53
N PHE A 10 -2.74 -17.05 3.36
CA PHE A 10 -2.42 -15.62 3.48
C PHE A 10 -0.95 -15.34 3.20
N ILE A 11 -0.69 -14.21 2.54
CA ILE A 11 0.66 -13.68 2.33
C ILE A 11 0.71 -12.30 3.00
N SER A 12 1.60 -12.15 3.98
CA SER A 12 1.81 -10.88 4.66
C SER A 12 2.88 -10.06 3.94
N LEU A 13 2.52 -8.87 3.46
CA LEU A 13 3.45 -7.93 2.81
C LEU A 13 4.13 -6.97 3.79
N LEU A 14 3.45 -6.66 4.90
CA LEU A 14 3.96 -5.80 5.96
C LEU A 14 3.47 -6.36 7.29
N TYR A 15 4.39 -6.62 8.20
CA TYR A 15 4.08 -7.09 9.55
C TYR A 15 4.88 -6.28 10.57
N SER A 16 4.17 -5.40 11.31
CA SER A 16 4.75 -4.37 12.17
C SER A 16 5.54 -4.91 13.37
N VAL A 17 5.15 -6.07 13.89
CA VAL A 17 5.78 -6.71 15.07
C VAL A 17 7.11 -7.38 14.72
N GLY A 18 7.34 -7.71 13.45
CA GLY A 18 8.57 -8.37 13.00
C GLY A 18 9.85 -7.52 13.20
N PRO A 19 11.04 -8.12 13.11
CA PRO A 19 12.31 -7.41 13.31
C PRO A 19 12.58 -6.36 12.22
N ARG A 20 12.12 -6.60 10.98
CA ARG A 20 12.28 -5.69 9.83
C ARG A 20 10.94 -5.48 9.12
N PRO A 21 10.02 -4.69 9.69
CA PRO A 21 8.64 -4.57 9.19
C PRO A 21 8.56 -3.97 7.77
N LEU A 22 9.50 -3.10 7.42
CA LEU A 22 9.54 -2.39 6.14
C LEU A 22 10.50 -3.04 5.12
N GLN A 23 10.94 -4.28 5.32
CA GLN A 23 11.97 -4.92 4.47
C GLN A 23 11.59 -5.04 2.99
N LEU A 24 10.28 -5.08 2.67
CA LEU A 24 9.77 -5.14 1.29
C LEU A 24 9.38 -3.76 0.76
N CYS A 25 9.47 -2.72 1.59
CA CYS A 25 8.98 -1.38 1.29
C CYS A 25 10.13 -0.49 0.81
N GLU A 26 9.88 0.27 -0.24
CA GLU A 26 10.53 1.55 -0.45
C GLU A 26 9.76 2.63 0.30
N LYS A 27 10.51 3.53 0.92
CA LYS A 27 9.94 4.60 1.74
C LYS A 27 10.48 5.95 1.27
N ARG A 28 9.59 6.93 1.22
CA ARG A 28 9.92 8.33 1.01
C ARG A 28 9.33 9.13 2.16
N GLU A 29 10.13 10.03 2.71
CA GLU A 29 9.75 10.88 3.84
C GLU A 29 10.24 12.30 3.54
N ASP A 30 9.31 13.24 3.42
CA ASP A 30 9.63 14.67 3.31
C ASP A 30 8.65 15.45 4.18
N ARG A 31 9.18 16.13 5.20
CA ARG A 31 8.38 16.84 6.22
C ARG A 31 7.23 15.99 6.78
N GLY A 32 7.49 14.69 6.97
CA GLY A 32 6.61 13.70 7.58
C GLY A 32 7.42 12.70 8.40
N SER A 33 6.79 11.63 8.87
CA SER A 33 7.46 10.57 9.62
C SER A 33 6.92 9.18 9.28
N ILE A 34 7.83 8.21 9.20
CA ILE A 34 7.48 6.78 9.12
C ILE A 34 8.25 6.06 10.22
N ARG A 35 7.53 5.59 11.23
CA ARG A 35 8.15 5.00 12.43
C ARG A 35 7.33 3.86 12.98
N ARG A 36 8.00 2.97 13.72
CA ARG A 36 7.33 1.94 14.51
C ARG A 36 7.03 2.52 15.89
N VAL A 37 5.77 2.46 16.30
CA VAL A 37 5.29 2.94 17.60
C VAL A 37 4.51 1.84 18.32
N LEU A 38 4.36 1.97 19.64
CA LEU A 38 3.43 1.15 20.40
C LEU A 38 2.07 1.83 20.36
N ASP A 39 1.07 1.18 19.77
CA ASP A 39 -0.31 1.69 19.80
C ASP A 39 -0.99 1.28 21.10
N GLU A 40 -1.66 2.23 21.74
CA GLU A 40 -2.28 2.03 23.06
C GLU A 40 -3.56 1.18 22.99
N ASP A 41 -4.32 1.26 21.89
CA ASP A 41 -5.61 0.56 21.76
C ASP A 41 -5.41 -0.94 21.50
N VAL A 42 -4.46 -1.29 20.63
CA VAL A 42 -4.14 -2.71 20.34
C VAL A 42 -2.98 -3.27 21.16
N GLN A 43 -2.36 -2.44 22.01
CA GLN A 43 -1.21 -2.80 22.85
C GLN A 43 -0.08 -3.51 22.09
N SER A 44 0.16 -3.10 20.84
CA SER A 44 1.08 -3.77 19.93
C SER A 44 1.87 -2.78 19.09
N SER A 45 2.97 -3.25 18.52
CA SER A 45 3.78 -2.42 17.62
C SER A 45 3.09 -2.24 16.28
N VAL A 46 2.99 -1.00 15.83
CA VAL A 46 2.38 -0.62 14.54
C VAL A 46 3.33 0.29 13.76
N VAL A 47 3.15 0.35 12.44
CA VAL A 47 3.86 1.32 11.60
C VAL A 47 2.97 2.55 11.47
N GLU A 48 3.42 3.65 12.06
CA GLU A 48 2.77 4.96 11.95
C GLU A 48 3.34 5.71 10.75
N LEU A 49 2.45 6.26 9.93
CA LEU A 49 2.75 7.08 8.76
C LEU A 49 2.08 8.45 8.95
N LEU A 50 2.85 9.50 9.17
CA LEU A 50 2.36 10.88 9.27
C LEU A 50 2.92 11.70 8.12
N ALA A 51 2.05 12.31 7.33
CA ALA A 51 2.44 13.05 6.14
C ALA A 51 1.97 14.51 6.24
N GLY A 52 2.89 15.47 6.18
CA GLY A 52 2.52 16.86 5.91
C GLY A 52 2.00 17.06 4.47
N ASN A 53 2.41 16.18 3.55
CA ASN A 53 1.92 16.11 2.18
C ASN A 53 1.95 14.66 1.68
N LEU A 54 0.79 14.13 1.26
CA LEU A 54 0.63 12.75 0.79
C LEU A 54 1.48 12.41 -0.45
N ALA A 55 1.83 13.41 -1.28
CA ALA A 55 2.67 13.18 -2.46
C ALA A 55 4.14 12.91 -2.11
N HIS A 56 4.57 13.29 -0.90
CA HIS A 56 5.99 13.26 -0.53
C HIS A 56 6.32 12.34 0.66
N THR A 57 5.31 11.80 1.35
CA THR A 57 5.51 10.78 2.39
C THR A 57 4.66 9.55 2.11
N TRP A 58 5.29 8.43 1.76
CA TRP A 58 4.60 7.21 1.36
C TRP A 58 5.47 5.95 1.54
N LEU A 59 4.80 4.80 1.51
CA LEU A 59 5.40 3.47 1.42
C LEU A 59 4.96 2.81 0.11
N ARG A 60 5.89 2.14 -0.57
CA ARG A 60 5.64 1.39 -1.80
C ARG A 60 6.19 -0.02 -1.70
N ILE A 61 5.42 -0.99 -2.17
CA ILE A 61 5.82 -2.40 -2.24
C ILE A 61 5.64 -2.87 -3.69
N PRO A 62 6.64 -3.54 -4.30
CA PRO A 62 7.94 -3.92 -3.74
C PRO A 62 9.00 -2.80 -3.85
N PHE A 63 10.06 -2.89 -3.05
CA PHE A 63 11.22 -1.99 -3.11
C PHE A 63 11.87 -1.98 -4.51
N GLY A 64 12.20 -0.80 -5.03
CA GLY A 64 13.04 -0.67 -6.24
C GLY A 64 12.31 -0.72 -7.58
N ALA A 65 11.00 -0.43 -7.64
CA ALA A 65 10.30 -0.26 -8.92
C ALA A 65 10.70 1.06 -9.60
N HIS A 66 11.90 1.13 -10.20
CA HIS A 66 12.29 2.33 -10.96
C HIS A 66 11.48 2.40 -12.27
N GLU A 67 10.72 3.49 -12.43
CA GLU A 67 9.94 3.76 -13.65
C GLU A 67 10.80 4.10 -14.88
N GLN A 68 12.12 4.28 -14.69
CA GLN A 68 13.03 4.87 -15.68
C GLN A 68 13.77 3.86 -16.56
N GLN A 69 13.57 2.55 -16.39
CA GLN A 69 14.16 1.54 -17.27
C GLN A 69 13.09 0.56 -17.74
N GLN A 70 12.78 0.64 -19.03
CA GLN A 70 11.71 -0.10 -19.70
C GLN A 70 11.88 -1.63 -19.59
N GLU A 71 13.09 -2.12 -19.29
CA GLU A 71 13.41 -3.54 -19.04
C GLU A 71 13.28 -3.99 -17.57
N SER A 72 13.19 -3.06 -16.60
CA SER A 72 13.09 -3.37 -15.16
C SER A 72 11.64 -3.44 -14.65
N LEU A 73 10.67 -2.96 -15.43
CA LEU A 73 9.25 -2.86 -15.04
C LEU A 73 8.55 -4.23 -14.87
N LEU A 74 9.07 -5.28 -15.50
CA LEU A 74 8.65 -6.67 -15.27
C LEU A 74 9.30 -7.28 -14.01
N ALA A 75 10.49 -6.82 -13.62
CA ALA A 75 11.23 -7.34 -12.47
C ALA A 75 10.62 -6.93 -11.11
N SER A 76 9.79 -5.88 -11.08
CA SER A 76 9.28 -5.29 -9.85
C SER A 76 7.77 -5.53 -9.61
N ALA A 77 7.21 -6.63 -10.14
CA ALA A 77 5.86 -7.05 -9.76
C ALA A 77 5.89 -8.05 -8.59
N LEU A 78 4.91 -7.94 -7.68
CA LEU A 78 4.73 -8.89 -6.59
C LEU A 78 4.37 -10.28 -7.09
N HIS A 79 3.62 -10.38 -8.20
CA HIS A 79 3.09 -11.64 -8.75
C HIS A 79 2.14 -12.38 -7.79
N ILE A 80 1.33 -11.66 -7.03
CA ILE A 80 0.33 -12.24 -6.12
C ILE A 80 -0.95 -12.55 -6.89
N ARG A 81 -1.47 -13.76 -6.70
CA ARG A 81 -2.68 -14.29 -7.37
C ARG A 81 -3.87 -14.43 -6.43
N LEU A 82 -3.72 -14.06 -5.16
CA LEU A 82 -4.80 -14.05 -4.17
C LEU A 82 -5.84 -12.98 -4.51
N ARG A 83 -7.11 -13.26 -4.21
CA ARG A 83 -8.26 -12.43 -4.62
C ARG A 83 -8.50 -11.22 -3.71
N HIS A 84 -8.06 -11.31 -2.47
CA HIS A 84 -8.37 -10.32 -1.44
C HIS A 84 -7.10 -9.67 -0.92
N LEU A 85 -7.09 -8.34 -0.88
CA LEU A 85 -6.11 -7.55 -0.18
C LEU A 85 -6.76 -7.02 1.10
N ILE A 86 -6.18 -7.35 2.25
CA ILE A 86 -6.66 -6.92 3.56
C ILE A 86 -5.62 -5.96 4.13
N LEU A 87 -6.09 -4.82 4.62
CA LEU A 87 -5.26 -3.80 5.25
C LEU A 87 -5.95 -3.38 6.55
N ALA A 88 -5.27 -3.54 7.68
CA ALA A 88 -5.74 -3.04 8.97
C ALA A 88 -5.17 -1.64 9.17
N LEU A 89 -6.04 -0.64 9.34
CA LEU A 89 -5.65 0.76 9.42
C LEU A 89 -6.27 1.43 10.65
N LYS A 90 -5.48 2.28 11.32
CA LYS A 90 -6.02 3.22 12.29
C LYS A 90 -6.27 4.57 11.63
N ASN A 91 -7.49 5.05 11.70
CA ASN A 91 -7.85 6.39 11.29
C ASN A 91 -7.36 7.40 12.35
N LEU A 92 -6.45 8.29 11.95
CA LEU A 92 -5.89 9.37 12.78
C LEU A 92 -6.57 10.72 12.49
N ASP A 93 -7.79 10.69 11.96
CA ASP A 93 -8.54 11.86 11.48
C ASP A 93 -7.76 12.71 10.46
N GLN A 94 -6.92 12.05 9.67
CA GLN A 94 -6.12 12.64 8.61
C GLN A 94 -6.41 11.96 7.28
N HIS A 95 -6.17 12.69 6.19
CA HIS A 95 -6.35 12.14 4.86
C HIS A 95 -5.35 11.02 4.57
N VAL A 96 -5.84 9.93 4.00
CA VAL A 96 -5.02 8.80 3.54
C VAL A 96 -5.42 8.41 2.12
N SER A 97 -4.45 7.86 1.39
CA SER A 97 -4.65 7.26 0.07
C SER A 97 -3.91 5.94 -0.05
N LEU A 98 -4.54 4.96 -0.70
CA LEU A 98 -3.97 3.66 -1.06
C LEU A 98 -4.02 3.50 -2.57
N GLU A 99 -2.90 3.10 -3.16
CA GLU A 99 -2.79 2.80 -4.59
C GLU A 99 -2.42 1.33 -4.81
N VAL A 100 -3.19 0.65 -5.66
CA VAL A 100 -2.97 -0.77 -5.99
C VAL A 100 -2.88 -0.94 -7.49
N HIS A 101 -1.79 -1.57 -7.95
CA HIS A 101 -1.58 -1.96 -9.34
C HIS A 101 -1.95 -3.42 -9.55
N VAL A 102 -2.84 -3.67 -10.52
CA VAL A 102 -3.33 -5.00 -10.89
C VAL A 102 -3.08 -5.22 -12.38
N ALA A 103 -2.57 -6.40 -12.76
CA ALA A 103 -2.54 -6.83 -14.15
C ALA A 103 -3.84 -7.55 -14.48
N ASP A 104 -4.51 -7.18 -15.57
CA ASP A 104 -5.69 -7.89 -16.05
C ASP A 104 -5.32 -9.15 -16.86
N ASP A 105 -6.33 -9.84 -17.39
CA ASP A 105 -6.22 -11.05 -18.22
C ASP A 105 -5.47 -10.83 -19.54
N ARG A 106 -5.31 -9.58 -19.95
CA ARG A 106 -4.52 -9.16 -21.12
C ARG A 106 -3.16 -8.59 -20.73
N SER A 107 -2.73 -8.79 -19.49
CA SER A 107 -1.50 -8.25 -18.92
C SER A 107 -1.43 -6.71 -18.97
N ILE A 108 -2.59 -6.03 -19.05
CA ILE A 108 -2.65 -4.58 -18.99
C ILE A 108 -2.67 -4.17 -17.51
N ARG A 109 -1.76 -3.29 -17.13
CA ARG A 109 -1.72 -2.73 -15.78
C ARG A 109 -2.85 -1.72 -15.59
N ARG A 110 -3.68 -1.95 -14.57
CA ARG A 110 -4.71 -1.04 -14.09
C ARG A 110 -4.39 -0.60 -12.67
N ARG A 111 -4.80 0.61 -12.35
CA ARG A 111 -4.56 1.25 -11.07
C ARG A 111 -5.88 1.54 -10.37
N PHE A 112 -5.96 1.13 -9.11
CA PHE A 112 -7.04 1.48 -8.21
C PHE A 112 -6.49 2.39 -7.12
N CYS A 113 -7.01 3.61 -7.03
CA CYS A 113 -6.66 4.57 -5.99
C CYS A 113 -7.86 4.76 -5.08
N PHE A 114 -7.69 4.43 -3.80
CA PHE A 114 -8.68 4.64 -2.75
C PHE A 114 -8.20 5.82 -1.92
N SER A 115 -9.07 6.81 -1.65
CA SER A 115 -8.68 7.89 -0.75
C SER A 115 -9.84 8.50 0.02
N THR A 116 -9.54 9.02 1.20
CA THR A 116 -10.54 9.64 2.10
C THR A 116 -11.02 11.01 1.63
N PHE A 117 -10.28 11.65 0.73
CA PHE A 117 -10.64 12.96 0.17
C PHE A 117 -11.42 12.84 -1.15
N GLN A 118 -11.46 11.65 -1.76
CA GLN A 118 -12.27 11.40 -2.95
C GLN A 118 -13.75 11.26 -2.55
N LYS A 119 -14.63 12.02 -3.20
CA LYS A 119 -16.08 12.02 -2.87
C LYS A 119 -16.92 11.09 -3.74
N SER A 120 -16.51 10.85 -4.97
CA SER A 120 -17.23 10.02 -5.94
C SER A 120 -16.29 9.11 -6.70
N SER A 121 -16.79 7.98 -7.20
CA SER A 121 -16.00 7.11 -8.06
C SER A 121 -15.79 7.74 -9.43
N ALA A 122 -14.57 7.68 -9.96
CA ALA A 122 -14.25 8.03 -11.34
C ALA A 122 -13.48 6.89 -12.00
N VAL A 123 -13.93 6.46 -13.19
CA VAL A 123 -13.34 5.33 -13.90
C VAL A 123 -12.84 5.78 -15.26
N HIS A 124 -11.56 5.53 -15.51
CA HIS A 124 -10.86 5.74 -16.76
C HIS A 124 -10.34 4.40 -17.30
N SER A 125 -9.73 4.41 -18.49
CA SER A 125 -9.24 3.19 -19.14
C SER A 125 -8.26 2.38 -18.29
N GLN A 126 -7.34 3.03 -17.57
CA GLN A 126 -6.31 2.38 -16.75
C GLN A 126 -6.36 2.75 -15.26
N LEU A 127 -7.30 3.60 -14.84
CA LEU A 127 -7.36 4.17 -13.51
C LEU A 127 -8.79 4.17 -12.98
N ALA A 128 -8.99 3.68 -11.78
CA ALA A 128 -10.21 3.89 -11.00
C ALA A 128 -9.86 4.67 -9.72
N LEU A 129 -10.52 5.81 -9.53
CA LEU A 129 -10.49 6.58 -8.29
C LEU A 129 -11.74 6.22 -7.48
N LEU A 130 -11.55 5.81 -6.24
CA LEU A 130 -12.60 5.27 -5.39
C LEU A 130 -12.59 6.01 -4.04
N PRO A 131 -13.76 6.39 -3.49
CA PRO A 131 -13.84 6.92 -2.14
C PRO A 131 -13.47 5.84 -1.12
N LEU A 132 -12.71 6.21 -0.09
CA LEU A 132 -12.42 5.39 1.09
C LEU A 132 -13.08 6.04 2.30
N GLN A 133 -13.96 5.32 2.97
CA GLN A 133 -14.54 5.75 4.24
C GLN A 133 -13.93 4.90 5.35
N LEU A 134 -13.51 5.57 6.42
CA LEU A 134 -12.94 4.95 7.61
C LEU A 134 -13.71 5.47 8.82
N ASP A 135 -14.08 4.57 9.72
CA ASP A 135 -14.61 4.92 11.03
C ASP A 135 -13.47 5.44 11.92
N SER A 136 -13.81 6.02 13.07
CA SER A 136 -12.84 6.45 14.06
C SER A 136 -12.09 5.24 14.64
N GLY A 137 -10.76 5.33 14.77
CA GLY A 137 -9.94 4.27 15.34
C GLY A 137 -9.58 3.17 14.33
N TRP A 138 -9.49 1.92 14.79
CA TRP A 138 -9.05 0.78 13.98
C TRP A 138 -10.15 0.24 13.06
N ASN A 139 -9.79 0.03 11.79
CA ASN A 139 -10.62 -0.49 10.69
C ASN A 139 -9.95 -1.70 10.02
#